data_AF-R4TB21-F1
#
_entry.id   AF-R4TB21-F1
#
_cell.length_a   1.000
_cell.length_b   1.000
_cell.length_c   1.000
_cell.angle_alpha   90.00
_cell.angle_beta   90.00
_cell.angle_gamma   90.00
#
_symmetry.space_group_name_H-M   'P 1'
#
loop_
_entity.id
_entity.type
_entity.pdbx_description
1 polymer ?
#
loop_
_entity_poly.entity_id
_entity_poly.type
_entity_poly.pdbx_seq_one_letter_code
_entity_poly.pdbx_strand_id
1 'polypeptide(L)'
;MPPPPAHSEIERAWYRWILGHHGSFVTWRLLSSALYHRDFDEAAALFDAYSALLLYAGSCTPELYGTVVRPRMVARDPAMSGTWARDYRHINQQLADIVPARGSALKEAMKINRLVHMSVAWRLVPAGGSLLRDSGHDVHDEPTLEEQDIVDDFFLLDRGPNCTSGFLVALRARITAILADTHTRPVQAGYKHEAVNRFQEDLPVHIARVVSIAEATLLEGVNA
;
A
#
# COMPACT_ATOMS: atom_id res chain seq x y z
N MET A 1 -10.74 15.34 -3.59
CA MET A 1 -10.30 14.24 -4.47
C MET A 1 -11.25 14.19 -5.65
N PRO A 2 -10.75 14.01 -6.90
CA PRO A 2 -11.63 13.81 -8.05
C PRO A 2 -12.46 12.53 -7.87
N PRO A 3 -13.69 12.46 -8.42
CA PRO A 3 -14.50 11.25 -8.33
C PRO A 3 -13.86 10.09 -9.12
N PRO A 4 -14.23 8.84 -8.80
CA PRO A 4 -13.74 7.68 -9.55
C PRO A 4 -14.08 7.78 -11.05
N PRO A 5 -13.14 7.44 -11.96
CA PRO A 5 -13.41 7.46 -13.40
C PRO A 5 -14.54 6.49 -13.81
N ALA A 6 -15.61 7.04 -14.40
CA ALA A 6 -16.82 6.28 -14.68
C ALA A 6 -16.80 5.46 -16.00
N HIS A 7 -15.96 5.80 -16.97
CA HIS A 7 -16.07 5.17 -18.31
C HIS A 7 -14.77 4.58 -18.86
N SER A 8 -13.62 4.83 -18.21
CA SER A 8 -12.32 4.37 -18.70
C SER A 8 -11.67 3.37 -17.74
N GLU A 9 -11.34 2.18 -18.24
CA GLU A 9 -10.58 1.18 -17.48
C GLU A 9 -9.13 1.60 -17.25
N ILE A 10 -8.56 2.32 -18.20
CA ILE A 10 -7.21 2.88 -18.14
C ILE A 10 -7.11 3.91 -17.01
N GLU A 11 -8.03 4.88 -17.00
CA GLU A 11 -8.05 5.91 -15.95
C GLU A 11 -8.34 5.30 -14.59
N ARG A 12 -9.23 4.29 -14.52
CA ARG A 12 -9.54 3.59 -13.28
C ARG A 12 -8.35 2.79 -12.76
N ALA A 13 -7.64 2.07 -13.61
CA ALA A 13 -6.43 1.35 -13.22
C ALA A 13 -5.39 2.30 -12.62
N TRP A 14 -5.18 3.45 -13.26
CA TRP A 14 -4.28 4.48 -12.75
C TRP A 14 -4.80 5.12 -11.45
N TYR A 15 -6.08 5.44 -11.37
CA TYR A 15 -6.72 6.00 -10.18
C TYR A 15 -6.56 5.08 -8.96
N ARG A 16 -6.84 3.78 -9.12
CA ARG A 16 -6.64 2.78 -8.05
C ARG A 16 -5.17 2.62 -7.69
N TRP A 17 -4.29 2.65 -8.68
CA TRP A 17 -2.84 2.59 -8.45
C TRP A 17 -2.39 3.73 -7.56
N ILE A 18 -2.71 4.97 -7.91
CA ILE A 18 -2.33 6.15 -7.12
C ILE A 18 -2.95 6.14 -5.73
N LEU A 19 -4.28 5.97 -5.62
CA LEU A 19 -4.95 6.02 -4.32
C LEU A 19 -4.56 4.88 -3.39
N GLY A 20 -4.39 3.66 -3.91
CA GLY A 20 -3.98 2.54 -3.09
C GLY A 20 -2.57 2.73 -2.51
N HIS A 21 -1.67 3.34 -3.27
CA HIS A 21 -0.34 3.68 -2.76
C HIS A 21 -0.39 4.85 -1.77
N HIS A 22 -1.21 5.89 -2.01
CA HIS A 22 -1.45 6.96 -1.00
C HIS A 22 -1.89 6.39 0.34
N GLY A 23 -2.86 5.47 0.33
CA GLY A 23 -3.29 4.77 1.54
C GLY A 23 -2.17 3.93 2.15
N SER A 24 -1.34 3.29 1.33
CA SER A 24 -0.24 2.43 1.79
C SER A 24 0.84 3.22 2.51
N PHE A 25 1.25 4.39 1.98
CA PHE A 25 2.26 5.24 2.63
C PHE A 25 1.79 5.69 4.01
N VAL A 26 0.53 6.12 4.14
CA VAL A 26 -0.05 6.47 5.43
C VAL A 26 -0.11 5.26 6.36
N THR A 27 -0.53 4.10 5.85
CA THR A 27 -0.60 2.86 6.62
C THR A 27 0.78 2.46 7.16
N TRP A 28 1.85 2.62 6.38
CA TRP A 28 3.22 2.35 6.84
C TRP A 28 3.67 3.30 7.94
N ARG A 29 3.32 4.58 7.87
CA ARG A 29 3.63 5.54 8.94
C ARG A 29 2.90 5.19 10.25
N LEU A 30 1.61 4.88 10.17
CA LEU A 30 0.85 4.41 11.34
C LEU A 30 1.42 3.09 11.88
N LEU A 31 1.79 2.17 10.99
CA LEU A 31 2.37 0.89 11.36
C LEU A 31 3.69 1.09 12.10
N SER A 32 4.53 2.01 11.63
CA SER A 32 5.75 2.38 12.32
C SER A 32 5.51 2.87 13.75
N SER A 33 4.49 3.72 13.94
CA SER A 33 4.08 4.17 15.27
C SER A 33 3.62 3.00 16.14
N ALA A 34 2.74 2.14 15.64
CA ALA A 34 2.25 0.97 16.38
C ALA A 34 3.40 0.03 16.79
N LEU A 35 4.35 -0.23 15.88
CA LEU A 35 5.53 -1.06 16.16
C LEU A 35 6.46 -0.42 17.20
N TYR A 36 6.64 0.91 17.14
CA TYR A 36 7.44 1.65 18.13
C TYR A 36 6.84 1.52 19.53
N HIS A 37 5.51 1.65 19.67
CA HIS A 37 4.79 1.49 20.93
C HIS A 37 4.57 0.01 21.32
N ARG A 38 4.95 -0.92 20.45
CA ARG A 38 4.71 -2.36 20.58
C ARG A 38 3.22 -2.72 20.71
N ASP A 39 2.35 -1.94 20.09
CA ASP A 39 0.95 -2.30 19.90
C ASP A 39 0.83 -3.26 18.70
N PHE A 40 0.94 -4.55 19.00
CA PHE A 40 0.94 -5.58 17.96
C PHE A 40 -0.45 -5.90 17.41
N ASP A 41 -1.52 -5.53 18.10
CA ASP A 41 -2.89 -5.71 17.59
C ASP A 41 -3.22 -4.60 16.59
N GLU A 42 -2.84 -3.35 16.89
CA GLU A 42 -2.92 -2.24 15.92
C GLU A 42 -2.01 -2.50 14.71
N ALA A 43 -0.78 -2.94 14.94
CA ALA A 43 0.13 -3.30 13.85
C ALA A 43 -0.44 -4.43 12.96
N ALA A 44 -1.12 -5.42 13.54
CA ALA A 44 -1.78 -6.47 12.77
C ALA A 44 -2.91 -5.91 11.89
N ALA A 45 -3.75 -5.03 12.44
CA ALA A 45 -4.82 -4.38 11.69
C ALA A 45 -4.28 -3.51 10.53
N LEU A 46 -3.14 -2.85 10.73
CA LEU A 46 -2.47 -2.06 9.70
C LEU A 46 -1.81 -2.94 8.61
N PHE A 47 -1.30 -4.11 8.96
CA PHE A 47 -0.87 -5.10 7.96
C PHE A 47 -2.03 -5.61 7.10
N ASP A 48 -3.19 -5.87 7.70
CA ASP A 48 -4.39 -6.24 6.97
C ASP A 48 -4.85 -5.09 6.06
N ALA A 49 -4.88 -3.85 6.56
CA ALA A 49 -5.19 -2.67 5.77
C ALA A 49 -4.23 -2.49 4.57
N TYR A 50 -2.93 -2.69 4.79
CA TYR A 50 -1.94 -2.64 3.71
C TYR A 50 -2.17 -3.75 2.68
N SER A 51 -2.49 -4.96 3.13
CA SER A 51 -2.85 -6.07 2.24
C SER A 51 -4.08 -5.73 1.39
N ALA A 52 -5.08 -5.09 1.99
CA ALA A 52 -6.27 -4.65 1.29
C ALA A 52 -5.95 -3.56 0.24
N LEU A 53 -5.09 -2.61 0.59
CA LEU A 53 -4.65 -1.56 -0.33
C LEU A 53 -3.83 -2.11 -1.52
N LEU A 54 -3.03 -3.17 -1.31
CA LEU A 54 -2.34 -3.86 -2.40
C LEU A 54 -3.31 -4.53 -3.38
N LEU A 55 -4.36 -5.19 -2.87
CA LEU A 55 -5.39 -5.80 -3.71
C LEU A 55 -6.18 -4.73 -4.47
N TYR A 56 -6.51 -3.62 -3.82
CA TYR A 56 -7.17 -2.47 -4.45
C TYR A 56 -6.32 -1.87 -5.58
N ALA A 57 -5.07 -1.49 -5.29
CA ALA A 57 -4.14 -0.91 -6.27
C ALA A 57 -3.85 -1.87 -7.42
N GLY A 58 -3.65 -3.15 -7.09
CA GLY A 58 -3.33 -4.20 -8.03
C GLY A 58 -4.53 -4.74 -8.81
N SER A 59 -5.76 -4.27 -8.58
CA SER A 59 -6.99 -4.89 -9.09
C SER A 59 -7.17 -4.87 -10.63
N CYS A 60 -6.35 -4.12 -11.37
CA CYS A 60 -6.39 -4.10 -12.83
C CYS A 60 -5.96 -5.45 -13.44
N THR A 61 -6.26 -5.66 -14.73
CA THR A 61 -5.81 -6.85 -15.46
C THR A 61 -4.28 -6.80 -15.70
N PRO A 62 -3.61 -7.93 -15.92
CA PRO A 62 -2.18 -7.94 -16.26
C PRO A 62 -1.87 -7.13 -17.52
N GLU A 63 -2.79 -7.13 -18.49
CA GLU A 63 -2.66 -6.34 -19.71
C GLU A 63 -2.73 -4.83 -19.45
N LEU A 64 -3.69 -4.37 -18.64
CA LEU A 64 -3.74 -2.96 -18.21
C LEU A 64 -2.50 -2.59 -17.41
N TYR A 65 -2.03 -3.44 -16.49
CA TYR A 65 -0.79 -3.18 -15.77
C TYR A 65 0.40 -3.01 -16.73
N GLY A 66 0.57 -3.93 -17.69
CA GLY A 66 1.67 -3.93 -18.65
C GLY A 66 1.64 -2.79 -19.67
N THR A 67 0.46 -2.22 -19.96
CA THR A 67 0.28 -1.16 -20.98
C THR A 67 0.08 0.23 -20.37
N VAL A 68 -0.36 0.32 -19.12
CA VAL A 68 -0.73 1.57 -18.44
C VAL A 68 0.22 1.87 -17.28
N VAL A 69 0.30 0.95 -16.31
CA VAL A 69 0.99 1.22 -15.04
C VAL A 69 2.50 1.07 -15.18
N ARG A 70 2.96 -0.11 -15.62
CA ARG A 70 4.39 -0.44 -15.73
C ARG A 70 5.13 0.51 -16.67
N PRO A 71 4.61 0.89 -17.85
CA PRO A 71 5.29 1.84 -18.74
C PRO A 71 5.45 3.24 -18.10
N ARG A 72 4.48 3.69 -17.31
CA ARG A 72 4.60 4.97 -16.59
C ARG A 72 5.70 4.91 -15.52
N MET A 73 5.81 3.80 -14.79
CA MET A 73 6.89 3.58 -13.82
C MET A 73 8.25 3.60 -14.52
N VAL A 74 8.41 2.81 -15.59
CA VAL A 74 9.65 2.74 -16.39
C VAL A 74 10.02 4.09 -16.99
N ALA A 75 9.04 4.88 -17.44
CA ALA A 75 9.27 6.21 -17.98
C ALA A 75 9.78 7.20 -16.92
N ARG A 76 9.48 6.97 -15.63
CA ARG A 76 10.04 7.76 -14.54
C ARG A 76 11.45 7.28 -14.17
N ASP A 77 11.62 5.98 -14.02
CA ASP A 77 12.91 5.32 -13.81
C ASP A 77 12.82 3.83 -14.21
N PRO A 78 13.77 3.28 -15.01
CA PRO A 78 13.76 1.87 -15.40
C PRO A 78 13.80 0.88 -14.22
N ALA A 79 14.41 1.26 -13.10
CA ALA A 79 14.56 0.46 -11.90
C ALA A 79 13.49 0.76 -10.82
N MET A 80 12.51 1.63 -11.12
CA MET A 80 11.54 2.14 -10.15
C MET A 80 10.92 1.02 -9.30
N SER A 81 11.01 1.18 -7.97
CA SER A 81 10.57 0.17 -7.01
C SER A 81 9.87 0.77 -5.81
N GLY A 82 8.85 0.07 -5.31
CA GLY A 82 8.25 0.39 -4.01
C GLY A 82 9.22 0.25 -2.83
N THR A 83 10.33 -0.49 -2.99
CA THR A 83 11.39 -0.61 -1.97
C THR A 83 12.19 0.67 -1.75
N TRP A 84 12.05 1.66 -2.64
CA TRP A 84 12.62 2.99 -2.50
C TRP A 84 11.76 3.91 -1.63
N ALA A 85 10.54 3.52 -1.27
CA ALA A 85 9.70 4.35 -0.42
C ALA A 85 10.29 4.48 0.99
N ARG A 86 10.41 5.73 1.46
CA ARG A 86 10.95 6.09 2.78
C ARG A 86 10.27 5.34 3.93
N ASP A 87 8.93 5.35 3.95
CA ASP A 87 8.16 4.74 5.03
C ASP A 87 8.26 3.20 5.02
N TYR A 88 8.40 2.58 3.83
CA TYR A 88 8.54 1.12 3.72
C TYR A 88 9.87 0.62 4.29
N ARG A 89 10.96 1.36 4.09
CA ARG A 89 12.27 0.98 4.66
C ARG A 89 12.26 1.08 6.17
N HIS A 90 11.67 2.14 6.71
CA HIS A 90 11.60 2.36 8.14
C HIS A 90 10.87 1.22 8.85
N ILE A 91 9.72 0.78 8.34
CA ILE A 91 9.00 -0.36 8.93
C ILE A 91 9.80 -1.68 8.86
N ASN A 92 10.56 -1.91 7.78
CA ASN A 92 11.35 -3.14 7.66
C ASN A 92 12.49 -3.19 8.68
N GLN A 93 13.12 -2.05 8.97
CA GLN A 93 14.13 -1.94 10.02
C GLN A 93 13.52 -2.25 11.40
N GLN A 94 12.35 -1.68 11.72
CA GLN A 94 11.66 -1.97 12.98
C GLN A 94 11.25 -3.45 13.10
N LEU A 95 10.80 -4.05 12.00
CA LEU A 95 10.41 -5.47 11.97
C LEU A 95 11.60 -6.43 12.10
N ALA A 96 12.82 -6.01 11.76
CA ALA A 96 14.01 -6.85 11.91
C ALA A 96 14.27 -7.23 13.38
N ASP A 97 13.88 -6.36 14.31
CA ASP A 97 14.05 -6.58 15.76
C ASP A 97 12.82 -7.23 16.42
N ILE A 98 11.76 -7.49 15.65
CA ILE A 98 10.49 -8.02 16.16
C ILE A 98 10.35 -9.48 15.75
N VAL A 99 10.17 -10.35 16.75
CA VAL A 99 9.82 -11.76 16.56
C VAL A 99 8.39 -11.98 17.06
N PRO A 100 7.38 -11.88 16.19
CA PRO A 100 5.99 -12.07 16.61
C PRO A 100 5.78 -13.50 17.11
N ALA A 101 5.07 -13.64 18.23
CA ALA A 101 4.72 -14.94 18.79
C ALA A 101 3.96 -15.80 17.76
N ARG A 102 4.17 -17.11 17.81
CA ARG A 102 3.47 -18.05 16.91
C ARG A 102 1.97 -17.97 17.15
N GLY A 103 1.20 -17.74 16.08
CA GLY A 103 -0.26 -17.64 16.14
C GLY A 103 -0.78 -16.30 16.66
N SER A 104 0.09 -15.31 16.91
CA SER A 104 -0.37 -13.95 17.21
C SER A 104 -1.03 -13.30 15.99
N ALA A 105 -1.90 -12.31 16.25
CA ALA A 105 -2.55 -11.53 15.19
C ALA A 105 -1.52 -10.94 14.22
N LEU A 106 -0.45 -10.32 14.75
CA LEU A 106 0.63 -9.76 13.94
C LEU A 106 1.31 -10.82 13.05
N LYS A 107 1.57 -12.02 13.59
CA LYS A 107 2.23 -13.08 12.80
C LYS A 107 1.36 -13.53 11.63
N GLU A 108 0.06 -13.67 11.85
CA GLU A 108 -0.88 -14.09 10.80
C GLU A 108 -1.10 -12.97 9.77
N ALA A 109 -1.26 -11.72 10.21
CA ALA A 109 -1.37 -10.56 9.32
C ALA A 109 -0.14 -10.39 8.42
N MET A 110 1.08 -10.55 8.96
CA MET A 110 2.32 -10.53 8.15
C MET A 110 2.38 -11.66 7.12
N LYS A 111 1.89 -12.87 7.45
CA LYS A 111 1.82 -13.98 6.50
C LYS A 111 0.83 -13.71 5.37
N ILE A 112 -0.36 -13.22 5.71
CA ILE A 112 -1.37 -12.83 4.73
C ILE A 112 -0.84 -11.71 3.84
N ASN A 113 -0.20 -10.68 4.41
CA ASN A 113 0.40 -9.61 3.64
C ASN A 113 1.43 -10.12 2.63
N ARG A 114 2.34 -10.99 3.06
CA ARG A 114 3.31 -11.61 2.16
C ARG A 114 2.62 -12.43 1.06
N LEU A 115 1.60 -13.21 1.40
CA LEU A 115 0.85 -14.01 0.44
C LEU A 115 0.13 -13.13 -0.59
N VAL A 116 -0.54 -12.07 -0.14
CA VAL A 116 -1.22 -11.08 -0.98
C VAL A 116 -0.23 -10.39 -1.90
N HIS A 117 0.88 -9.87 -1.37
CA HIS A 117 1.89 -9.17 -2.15
C HIS A 117 2.45 -10.07 -3.27
N MET A 118 2.81 -11.31 -2.94
CA MET A 118 3.29 -12.27 -3.94
C MET A 118 2.21 -12.65 -4.96
N SER A 119 0.95 -12.80 -4.53
CA SER A 119 -0.16 -13.13 -5.44
C SER A 119 -0.50 -12.00 -6.41
N VAL A 120 -0.44 -10.75 -5.94
CA VAL A 120 -0.58 -9.55 -6.80
C VAL A 120 0.57 -9.48 -7.79
N ALA A 121 1.81 -9.61 -7.32
CA ALA A 121 3.00 -9.55 -8.19
C ALA A 121 2.96 -10.65 -9.28
N TRP A 122 2.68 -11.90 -8.90
CA TRP A 122 2.56 -13.01 -9.85
C TRP A 122 1.46 -12.82 -10.88
N ARG A 123 0.32 -12.25 -10.46
CA ARG A 123 -0.78 -12.00 -11.39
C ARG A 123 -0.44 -10.90 -12.38
N LEU A 124 0.11 -9.78 -11.91
CA LEU A 124 0.38 -8.60 -12.74
C LEU A 124 1.63 -8.75 -13.61
N VAL A 125 2.61 -9.54 -13.16
CA VAL A 125 3.86 -9.81 -13.90
C VAL A 125 4.12 -11.32 -13.94
N PRO A 126 3.39 -12.10 -14.76
CA PRO A 126 3.48 -13.56 -14.77
C PRO A 126 4.84 -14.11 -15.18
N ALA A 127 5.58 -13.37 -16.01
CA ALA A 127 6.95 -13.71 -16.39
C ALA A 127 7.96 -13.54 -15.23
N GLY A 128 7.54 -12.95 -14.10
CA GLY A 128 8.42 -12.52 -13.03
C GLY A 128 9.22 -11.27 -13.38
N GLY A 129 10.12 -10.87 -12.48
CA GLY A 129 10.98 -9.69 -12.63
C GLY A 129 10.33 -8.40 -12.11
N SER A 130 10.85 -7.88 -10.99
CA SER A 130 10.58 -6.49 -10.62
C SER A 130 11.50 -5.60 -11.44
N LEU A 131 11.04 -4.40 -11.81
CA LEU A 131 11.84 -3.39 -12.52
C LEU A 131 13.25 -3.24 -11.94
N LEU A 132 13.36 -3.14 -10.61
CA LEU A 132 14.62 -3.10 -9.88
C LEU A 132 15.60 -4.22 -10.24
N ARG A 133 15.11 -5.48 -10.26
CA ARG A 133 15.94 -6.66 -10.54
C ARG A 133 16.27 -6.77 -12.02
N ASP A 134 15.32 -6.42 -12.87
CA ASP A 134 15.51 -6.40 -14.33
C ASP A 134 16.56 -5.34 -14.73
N SER A 135 16.71 -4.28 -13.93
CA SER A 135 17.76 -3.27 -14.05
C SER A 135 19.08 -3.63 -13.36
N GLY A 136 19.20 -4.83 -12.76
CA GLY A 136 20.43 -5.32 -12.15
C GLY A 136 20.73 -4.81 -10.74
N HIS A 137 19.79 -4.13 -10.08
CA HIS A 137 19.95 -3.69 -8.70
C HIS A 137 19.64 -4.82 -7.71
N ASP A 138 20.36 -4.83 -6.57
CA ASP A 138 19.98 -5.67 -5.44
C ASP A 138 18.80 -5.03 -4.70
N VAL A 139 17.80 -5.86 -4.36
CA VAL A 139 16.66 -5.43 -3.52
C VAL A 139 17.09 -5.09 -2.09
N HIS A 140 18.26 -5.57 -1.66
CA HIS A 140 18.80 -5.34 -0.34
C HIS A 140 19.58 -4.01 -0.22
N ASP A 141 20.03 -3.44 -1.33
CA ASP A 141 20.76 -2.17 -1.35
C ASP A 141 19.89 -1.03 -0.79
N GLU A 142 20.54 -0.08 -0.13
CA GLU A 142 19.86 1.11 0.40
C GLU A 142 19.55 2.10 -0.74
N PRO A 143 18.30 2.56 -0.90
CA PRO A 143 17.97 3.54 -1.93
C PRO A 143 18.63 4.88 -1.62
N THR A 144 19.17 5.50 -2.66
CA THR A 144 19.65 6.89 -2.64
C THR A 144 18.51 7.87 -2.38
N LEU A 145 18.85 9.11 -1.96
CA LEU A 145 17.86 10.17 -1.78
C LEU A 145 17.11 10.49 -3.09
N GLU A 146 17.80 10.43 -4.23
CA GLU A 146 17.21 10.65 -5.54
C GLU A 146 16.16 9.58 -5.88
N GLU A 147 16.46 8.30 -5.66
CA GLU A 147 15.50 7.20 -5.85
C GLU A 147 14.27 7.34 -4.93
N GLN A 148 14.46 7.82 -3.71
CA GLN A 148 13.35 8.12 -2.80
C GLN A 148 12.51 9.30 -3.30
N ASP A 149 13.13 10.36 -3.81
CA ASP A 149 12.43 11.52 -4.39
C ASP A 149 11.65 11.17 -5.65
N ILE A 150 12.16 10.23 -6.46
CA ILE A 150 11.43 9.66 -7.60
C ILE A 150 10.11 9.04 -7.17
N VAL A 151 10.09 8.26 -6.08
CA VAL A 151 8.87 7.66 -5.56
C VAL A 151 7.88 8.72 -5.08
N ASP A 152 8.36 9.68 -4.28
CA ASP A 152 7.49 10.73 -3.75
C ASP A 152 6.89 11.58 -4.88
N ASP A 153 7.68 11.97 -5.89
CA ASP A 153 7.21 12.70 -7.06
C ASP A 153 6.21 11.90 -7.91
N PHE A 154 6.53 10.63 -8.22
CA PHE A 154 5.63 9.77 -9.01
C PHE A 154 4.26 9.59 -8.37
N PHE A 155 4.22 9.45 -7.05
CA PHE A 155 2.99 9.32 -6.28
C PHE A 155 2.44 10.66 -5.77
N LEU A 156 2.97 11.81 -6.20
CA LEU A 156 2.47 13.13 -5.83
C LEU A 156 2.41 13.33 -4.30
N LEU A 157 3.44 12.86 -3.60
CA LEU A 157 3.56 12.98 -2.15
C LEU A 157 4.29 14.28 -1.81
N ASP A 158 3.69 15.05 -0.91
CA ASP A 158 4.33 16.18 -0.25
C ASP A 158 4.72 15.76 1.17
N ARG A 159 6.02 15.85 1.47
CA ARG A 159 6.59 15.54 2.79
C ARG A 159 6.70 16.77 3.70
N GLY A 160 6.18 17.91 3.26
CA GLY A 160 6.15 19.14 4.05
C GLY A 160 5.38 19.00 5.37
N PRO A 161 5.66 19.86 6.37
CA PRO A 161 4.94 19.86 7.63
C PRO A 161 3.43 20.02 7.42
N ASN A 162 2.64 19.22 8.12
CA ASN A 162 1.18 19.28 8.09
C ASN A 162 0.64 19.24 9.52
N CYS A 163 -0.44 19.95 9.79
CA CYS A 163 -1.11 19.85 11.08
C CYS A 163 -1.98 18.58 11.14
N THR A 164 -2.25 18.09 12.35
CA THR A 164 -3.08 16.90 12.58
C THR A 164 -4.44 16.97 11.88
N SER A 165 -5.11 18.13 11.95
CA SER A 165 -6.41 18.32 11.31
C SER A 165 -6.31 18.28 9.78
N GLY A 166 -5.31 18.92 9.20
CA GLY A 166 -5.04 18.88 7.76
C GLY A 166 -4.74 17.48 7.26
N PHE A 167 -3.92 16.73 8.01
CA PHE A 167 -3.63 15.33 7.73
C PHE A 167 -4.88 14.45 7.78
N LEU A 168 -5.68 14.53 8.85
CA LEU A 168 -6.90 13.74 9.00
C LEU A 168 -7.94 14.05 7.92
N VAL A 169 -8.14 15.33 7.56
CA VAL A 169 -9.01 15.72 6.45
C VAL A 169 -8.51 15.12 5.14
N ALA A 170 -7.20 15.21 4.88
CA ALA A 170 -6.61 14.64 3.69
C ALA A 170 -6.79 13.11 3.63
N LEU A 171 -6.50 12.40 4.73
CA LEU A 171 -6.66 10.95 4.85
C LEU A 171 -8.10 10.52 4.63
N ARG A 172 -9.06 11.12 5.36
CA ARG A 172 -10.50 10.84 5.19
C ARG A 172 -10.93 11.02 3.74
N ALA A 173 -10.48 12.09 3.07
CA ALA A 173 -10.83 12.32 1.67
C ALA A 173 -10.32 11.22 0.73
N ARG A 174 -9.14 10.64 0.97
CA ARG A 174 -8.60 9.54 0.13
C ARG A 174 -9.29 8.22 0.46
N ILE A 175 -9.45 7.88 1.73
CA ILE A 175 -10.10 6.64 2.14
C ILE A 175 -11.57 6.62 1.70
N THR A 176 -12.32 7.71 1.89
CA THR A 176 -13.69 7.83 1.36
C THR A 176 -13.74 7.65 -0.16
N ALA A 177 -12.76 8.19 -0.89
CA ALA A 177 -12.70 8.04 -2.34
C ALA A 177 -12.41 6.59 -2.78
N ILE A 178 -11.58 5.85 -2.03
CA ILE A 178 -11.34 4.41 -2.23
C ILE A 178 -12.62 3.61 -1.94
N LEU A 179 -13.27 3.87 -0.79
CA LEU A 179 -14.48 3.17 -0.39
C LEU A 179 -15.66 3.43 -1.35
N ALA A 180 -15.78 4.65 -1.87
CA ALA A 180 -16.77 4.97 -2.90
C ALA A 180 -16.49 4.24 -4.22
N ASP A 181 -15.22 4.14 -4.63
CA ASP A 181 -14.84 3.37 -5.80
C ASP A 181 -15.12 1.86 -5.61
N THR A 182 -14.76 1.27 -4.48
CA THR A 182 -15.01 -0.15 -4.22
C THR A 182 -16.49 -0.49 -4.07
N HIS A 183 -17.30 0.43 -3.53
CA HIS A 183 -18.75 0.27 -3.47
C HIS A 183 -19.38 0.30 -4.87
N THR A 184 -18.98 1.25 -5.71
CA THR A 184 -19.53 1.37 -7.07
C THR A 184 -18.99 0.31 -8.02
N ARG A 185 -17.76 -0.15 -7.80
CA ARG A 185 -17.05 -1.15 -8.60
C ARG A 185 -16.23 -2.07 -7.69
N PRO A 186 -16.84 -3.14 -7.17
CA PRO A 186 -16.13 -4.09 -6.32
C PRO A 186 -14.84 -4.60 -6.98
N VAL A 187 -13.81 -4.82 -6.15
CA VAL A 187 -12.59 -5.49 -6.61
C VAL A 187 -12.92 -6.97 -6.79
N GLN A 188 -12.77 -7.49 -8.00
CA GLN A 188 -13.10 -8.87 -8.37
C GLN A 188 -11.96 -9.54 -9.14
N ALA A 189 -10.73 -9.36 -8.67
CA ALA A 189 -9.61 -10.10 -9.23
C ALA A 189 -9.61 -11.54 -8.69
N GLY A 190 -9.41 -12.51 -9.60
CA GLY A 190 -9.26 -13.92 -9.22
C GLY A 190 -7.80 -14.25 -8.92
N TYR A 191 -7.54 -14.89 -7.78
CA TYR A 191 -6.22 -15.36 -7.38
C TYR A 191 -6.20 -16.87 -7.20
N LYS A 192 -5.03 -17.48 -7.40
CA LYS A 192 -4.80 -18.92 -7.20
C LYS A 192 -5.03 -19.37 -5.75
N HIS A 193 -4.74 -18.50 -4.80
CA HIS A 193 -4.83 -18.81 -3.38
C HIS A 193 -6.18 -18.38 -2.81
N GLU A 194 -6.97 -19.35 -2.37
CA GLU A 194 -8.31 -19.09 -1.83
C GLU A 194 -8.31 -18.18 -0.59
N ALA A 195 -7.24 -18.21 0.21
CA ALA A 195 -7.07 -17.27 1.31
C ALA A 195 -7.05 -15.80 0.85
N VAL A 196 -6.50 -15.51 -0.34
CA VAL A 196 -6.48 -14.16 -0.91
C VAL A 196 -7.86 -13.77 -1.45
N ASN A 197 -8.56 -14.70 -2.10
CA ASN A 197 -9.92 -14.45 -2.58
C ASN A 197 -10.87 -14.13 -1.41
N ARG A 198 -10.84 -14.91 -0.33
CA ARG A 198 -11.63 -14.64 0.88
C ARG A 198 -11.25 -13.32 1.55
N PHE A 199 -9.96 -13.01 1.65
CA PHE A 199 -9.51 -11.73 2.20
C PHE A 199 -10.03 -10.53 1.39
N GLN A 200 -10.24 -10.69 0.07
CA GLN A 200 -10.76 -9.64 -0.79
C GLN A 200 -12.22 -9.23 -0.47
N GLU A 201 -13.00 -10.13 0.15
CA GLU A 201 -14.41 -9.87 0.49
C GLU A 201 -14.55 -8.74 1.52
N ASP A 202 -13.57 -8.62 2.43
CA ASP A 202 -13.55 -7.64 3.52
C ASP A 202 -12.69 -6.40 3.23
N LEU A 203 -12.32 -6.16 1.96
CA LEU A 203 -11.49 -5.02 1.57
C LEU A 203 -11.96 -3.68 2.15
N PRO A 204 -13.25 -3.29 2.05
CA PRO A 204 -13.70 -2.01 2.58
C PRO A 204 -13.53 -1.91 4.10
N VAL A 205 -13.69 -3.01 4.83
CA VAL A 205 -13.55 -3.06 6.28
C VAL A 205 -12.09 -2.80 6.68
N HIS A 206 -11.15 -3.51 6.05
CA HIS A 206 -9.72 -3.33 6.31
C HIS A 206 -9.23 -1.92 5.94
N ILE A 207 -9.69 -1.37 4.82
CA ILE A 207 -9.31 -0.03 4.36
C ILE A 207 -9.89 1.06 5.27
N ALA A 208 -11.15 0.93 5.73
CA ALA A 208 -11.78 1.91 6.61
C ALA A 208 -11.07 2.04 7.96
N ARG A 209 -10.50 0.94 8.48
CA ARG A 209 -9.75 0.94 9.76
C ARG A 209 -8.58 1.92 9.79
N VAL A 210 -7.97 2.25 8.66
CA VAL A 210 -6.85 3.21 8.59
C VAL A 210 -7.26 4.57 9.16
N VAL A 211 -8.50 5.03 8.88
CA VAL A 211 -9.00 6.31 9.41
C VAL A 211 -9.23 6.21 10.91
N SER A 212 -9.89 5.15 11.39
CA SER A 212 -10.19 4.99 12.80
C SER A 212 -8.93 4.89 13.65
N ILE A 213 -7.91 4.16 13.17
CA ILE A 213 -6.60 4.07 13.81
C ILE A 213 -5.93 5.45 13.82
N ALA A 214 -5.82 6.11 12.66
CA ALA A 214 -5.20 7.43 12.60
C ALA A 214 -5.86 8.46 13.52
N GLU A 215 -7.19 8.45 13.62
CA GLU A 215 -7.93 9.32 14.53
C GLU A 215 -7.59 9.02 15.98
N ALA A 216 -7.57 7.75 16.39
CA ALA A 216 -7.20 7.36 17.76
C ALA A 216 -5.75 7.77 18.08
N THR A 217 -4.78 7.34 17.26
CA THR A 217 -3.36 7.63 17.47
C THR A 217 -3.08 9.14 17.57
N LEU A 218 -3.71 9.94 16.70
CA LEU A 218 -3.43 11.37 16.62
C LEU A 218 -4.23 12.22 17.63
N LEU A 219 -5.38 11.74 18.10
CA LEU A 219 -6.15 12.41 19.17
C LEU A 219 -5.52 12.17 20.56
N GLU A 220 -4.82 11.05 20.74
CA GLU A 220 -4.12 10.73 22.00
C GLU A 220 -2.84 11.56 22.20
N GLY A 221 -2.45 12.40 21.23
CA GLY A 221 -1.25 13.24 21.34
C GLY A 221 0.05 12.45 21.27
N VAL A 222 -0.01 11.20 20.83
CA VAL A 222 1.16 10.38 20.52
C VAL A 222 1.79 10.98 19.26
N ASN A 223 2.87 11.73 19.45
CA ASN A 223 3.56 12.44 18.37
C ASN A 223 3.91 11.46 17.24
N ALA A 224 3.22 11.61 16.11
CA ALA A 224 3.49 10.91 14.86
C ALA A 224 4.65 11.53 14.10
#